data_AF-A0A815QZ03-F1
#
_entry.id   AF-A0A815QZ03-F1
#
_cell.length_a   1.000
_cell.length_b   1.000
_cell.length_c   1.000
_cell.angle_alpha   90.00
_cell.angle_beta   90.00
_cell.angle_gamma   90.00
#
_symmetry.space_group_name_H-M   'P 1'
#
loop_
_entity.id
_entity.type
_entity.pdbx_description
1 polymer ?
#
loop_
_entity_poly.entity_id
_entity_poly.type
_entity_poly.pdbx_seq_one_letter_code
_entity_poly.pdbx_strand_id
1 'polypeptide(L)'
;EKRDLSEDKKHSEKDVSGTNNSDSKSGYKLTTDQDFQMYLDEIQPQVTKVPLSEQISTLARFVSEKMGGTISPDDVATFGYEVAMNQLKTELHSNVIPIGRIRKGIHAQRAFLFKTLADRLGIPCTLTRGNYNRAWNEVILGQSSGAVRYPAKTWIVDLLHEPGRLLLANSSDARIYTILS
;
A
#
# COMPACT_ATOMS: atom_id res chain seq x y z
N GLU A 1 21.18 -18.77 -84.31
CA GLU A 1 20.18 -19.51 -83.52
C GLU A 1 20.73 -19.71 -82.10
N LYS A 2 20.61 -18.70 -81.24
CA LYS A 2 21.26 -18.68 -79.92
C LYS A 2 20.25 -18.24 -78.87
N ARG A 3 19.75 -19.27 -78.18
CA ARG A 3 19.10 -19.37 -76.86
C ARG A 3 18.94 -18.07 -76.06
N ASP A 4 17.68 -17.72 -75.82
CA ASP A 4 17.20 -16.58 -75.03
C ASP A 4 17.37 -16.76 -73.51
N LEU A 5 17.74 -15.64 -72.88
CA LEU A 5 17.69 -15.30 -71.46
C LEU A 5 16.87 -14.00 -71.32
N SER A 6 16.47 -13.65 -70.10
CA SER A 6 15.72 -12.45 -69.64
C SER A 6 14.19 -12.62 -69.64
N GLU A 7 13.54 -12.75 -68.48
CA GLU A 7 13.25 -11.79 -67.40
C GLU A 7 11.92 -11.04 -67.60
N ASP A 8 11.08 -11.17 -66.57
CA ASP A 8 10.20 -10.16 -65.97
C ASP A 8 8.92 -9.61 -66.65
N LYS A 9 7.83 -9.81 -65.87
CA LYS A 9 6.85 -8.81 -65.36
C LYS A 9 5.49 -8.61 -66.07
N LYS A 10 4.49 -8.54 -65.16
CA LYS A 10 3.27 -7.68 -65.12
C LYS A 10 2.10 -8.08 -66.04
N HIS A 11 0.82 -7.83 -65.75
CA HIS A 11 0.03 -7.21 -64.65
C HIS A 11 -1.45 -7.30 -65.06
N SER A 12 -2.38 -7.38 -64.11
CA SER A 12 -3.71 -6.73 -64.21
C SER A 12 -4.23 -6.56 -62.77
N GLU A 13 -4.16 -5.34 -62.23
CA GLU A 13 -5.24 -4.31 -62.11
C GLU A 13 -6.01 -4.48 -60.78
N LYS A 14 -5.67 -3.72 -59.72
CA LYS A 14 -6.28 -2.44 -59.23
C LYS A 14 -7.80 -2.57 -59.02
N ASP A 15 -8.35 -2.37 -57.81
CA ASP A 15 -8.62 -1.03 -57.24
C ASP A 15 -8.69 -0.92 -55.70
N VAL A 16 -7.89 0.04 -55.18
CA VAL A 16 -8.14 1.16 -54.24
C VAL A 16 -9.05 1.03 -52.99
N SER A 17 -8.37 1.28 -51.85
CA SER A 17 -8.73 2.04 -50.63
C SER A 17 -9.45 1.34 -49.46
N GLY A 18 -8.84 1.49 -48.28
CA GLY A 18 -9.45 1.20 -46.99
C GLY A 18 -8.43 0.86 -45.90
N THR A 19 -7.50 1.77 -45.61
CA THR A 19 -6.64 1.67 -44.42
C THR A 19 -7.53 1.67 -43.19
N ASN A 20 -7.56 0.57 -42.43
CA ASN A 20 -8.05 0.58 -41.05
C ASN A 20 -7.08 -0.24 -40.18
N ASN A 21 -6.08 0.49 -39.69
CA ASN A 21 -5.23 0.11 -38.58
C ASN A 21 -6.12 -0.02 -37.34
N SER A 22 -6.51 -1.24 -36.95
CA SER A 22 -7.16 -1.48 -35.68
C SER A 22 -6.09 -1.67 -34.60
N ASP A 23 -5.46 -0.56 -34.20
CA ASP A 23 -4.82 -0.46 -32.89
C ASP A 23 -5.91 -0.64 -31.82
N SER A 24 -6.15 -1.88 -31.42
CA SER A 24 -6.94 -2.16 -30.23
C SER A 24 -6.14 -1.67 -29.03
N LYS A 25 -6.39 -0.42 -28.61
CA LYS A 25 -5.98 0.08 -27.30
C LYS A 25 -6.45 -0.93 -26.25
N SER A 26 -5.53 -1.75 -25.74
CA SER A 26 -5.84 -2.56 -24.57
C SER A 26 -6.11 -1.57 -23.44
N GLY A 27 -7.37 -1.54 -22.99
CA GLY A 27 -7.75 -0.75 -21.83
C GLY A 27 -6.83 -1.12 -20.66
N TYR A 28 -6.42 -0.12 -19.89
CA TYR A 28 -5.60 -0.35 -18.70
C TYR A 28 -6.33 -1.33 -17.78
N LYS A 29 -5.89 -2.59 -17.75
CA LYS A 29 -6.47 -3.61 -16.88
C LYS A 29 -5.85 -3.41 -15.51
N LEU A 30 -6.60 -2.81 -14.59
CA LEU A 30 -6.21 -2.73 -13.19
C LEU A 30 -5.94 -4.15 -12.70
N THR A 31 -4.69 -4.44 -12.38
CA THR A 31 -4.32 -5.70 -11.74
C THR A 31 -4.75 -5.63 -10.29
N THR A 32 -5.61 -6.56 -9.88
CA THR A 32 -6.03 -6.68 -8.48
C THR A 32 -4.82 -7.09 -7.65
N ASP A 33 -4.57 -6.36 -6.55
CA ASP A 33 -3.55 -6.73 -5.57
C ASP A 33 -4.02 -7.96 -4.78
N GLN A 34 -3.61 -9.14 -5.25
CA GLN A 34 -4.02 -10.42 -4.67
C GLN A 34 -3.56 -10.58 -3.22
N ASP A 35 -2.35 -10.10 -2.90
CA ASP A 35 -1.81 -10.18 -1.54
C ASP A 35 -2.62 -9.28 -0.59
N PHE A 36 -3.03 -8.10 -1.05
CA PHE A 36 -3.92 -7.24 -0.27
C PHE A 36 -5.29 -7.89 -0.02
N GLN A 37 -5.85 -8.58 -1.01
CA GLN A 37 -7.11 -9.30 -0.82
C GLN A 37 -6.95 -10.44 0.20
N MET A 38 -5.85 -11.19 0.13
CA MET A 38 -5.54 -12.23 1.14
C MET A 38 -5.44 -11.63 2.56
N TYR A 39 -4.85 -10.44 2.70
CA TYR A 39 -4.80 -9.76 4.00
C TYR A 39 -6.18 -9.40 4.53
N LEU A 40 -7.10 -8.95 3.67
CA LEU A 40 -8.48 -8.67 4.07
C LEU A 40 -9.18 -9.93 4.57
N ASP A 41 -9.07 -11.02 3.82
CA ASP A 41 -9.71 -12.29 4.15
C ASP A 41 -9.18 -12.85 5.49
N GLU A 42 -7.90 -12.62 5.79
CA GLU A 42 -7.23 -13.07 7.03
C GLU A 42 -7.62 -12.22 8.26
N ILE A 43 -7.67 -10.89 8.12
CA ILE A 43 -7.90 -9.97 9.26
C ILE A 43 -9.38 -9.73 9.57
N GLN A 44 -10.24 -9.76 8.54
CA GLN A 44 -11.68 -9.49 8.69
C GLN A 44 -12.36 -10.31 9.80
N PRO A 45 -12.17 -11.64 9.92
CA PRO A 45 -12.82 -12.40 11.00
C PRO A 45 -12.34 -12.01 12.40
N GLN A 46 -11.12 -11.47 12.53
CA GLN A 46 -10.52 -11.12 13.82
C GLN A 46 -10.98 -9.76 14.35
N VAL A 47 -11.40 -8.85 13.46
CA VAL A 47 -11.90 -7.51 13.82
C VAL A 47 -13.42 -7.42 13.84
N THR A 48 -14.11 -8.43 13.30
CA THR A 48 -15.58 -8.45 13.25
C THR A 48 -16.14 -8.70 14.66
N LYS A 49 -16.99 -7.79 15.16
CA LYS A 49 -17.69 -7.86 16.47
C LYS A 49 -16.82 -7.64 17.72
N VAL A 50 -15.62 -7.08 17.60
CA VAL A 50 -14.85 -6.61 18.77
C VAL A 50 -14.94 -5.09 18.92
N PRO A 51 -14.71 -4.51 20.13
CA PRO A 51 -14.72 -3.07 20.33
C PRO A 51 -13.70 -2.35 19.43
N LEU A 52 -13.99 -1.11 19.03
CA LEU A 52 -13.14 -0.35 18.10
C LEU A 52 -11.67 -0.27 18.53
N SER A 53 -11.39 -0.09 19.83
CA SER A 53 -10.02 -0.07 20.36
C SER A 53 -9.29 -1.39 20.10
N GLU A 54 -9.99 -2.51 20.25
CA GLU A 54 -9.43 -3.84 19.99
C GLU A 54 -9.26 -4.09 18.49
N GLN A 55 -10.20 -3.63 17.65
CA GLN A 55 -10.04 -3.67 16.18
C GLN A 55 -8.77 -2.94 15.74
N ILE A 56 -8.52 -1.75 16.29
CA ILE A 56 -7.34 -0.93 16.00
C ILE A 56 -6.06 -1.66 16.44
N SER A 57 -6.01 -2.17 17.67
CA SER A 57 -4.83 -2.87 18.18
C SER A 57 -4.54 -4.17 17.41
N THR A 58 -5.58 -4.93 17.06
CA THR A 58 -5.45 -6.17 16.26
C THR A 58 -4.96 -5.86 14.85
N LEU A 59 -5.53 -4.85 14.19
CA LEU A 59 -5.08 -4.43 12.87
C LEU A 59 -3.64 -3.89 12.89
N ALA A 60 -3.27 -3.12 13.91
CA ALA A 60 -1.92 -2.57 14.05
C ALA A 60 -0.86 -3.68 14.18
N ARG A 61 -1.12 -4.68 15.01
CA ARG A 61 -0.24 -5.85 15.16
C ARG A 61 -0.13 -6.63 13.85
N PHE A 62 -1.24 -6.87 13.18
CA PHE A 62 -1.27 -7.54 11.89
C PHE A 62 -0.41 -6.83 10.84
N VAL A 63 -0.57 -5.50 10.70
CA VAL A 63 0.23 -4.69 9.77
C VAL A 63 1.71 -4.76 10.11
N SER A 64 2.06 -4.67 11.40
CA SER A 64 3.44 -4.79 11.85
C SER A 64 4.03 -6.14 11.45
N GLU A 65 3.34 -7.24 11.72
CA GLU A 65 3.77 -8.60 11.38
C GLU A 65 3.95 -8.79 9.87
N LYS A 66 3.01 -8.33 9.03
CA LYS A 66 3.12 -8.43 7.56
C LYS A 66 4.26 -7.58 6.97
N MET A 67 4.75 -6.58 7.71
CA MET A 67 5.81 -5.67 7.26
C MET A 67 7.12 -5.79 8.05
N GLY A 68 7.38 -6.98 8.60
CA GLY A 68 8.66 -7.34 9.22
C GLY A 68 8.72 -7.18 10.73
N GLY A 69 7.57 -7.15 11.40
CA GLY A 69 7.43 -7.24 12.86
C GLY A 69 7.73 -5.94 13.61
N THR A 70 7.80 -6.02 14.93
CA THR A 70 8.20 -4.92 15.80
C THR A 70 9.64 -4.50 15.53
N ILE A 71 9.90 -3.19 15.55
CA ILE A 71 11.24 -2.62 15.34
C ILE A 71 11.62 -1.82 16.58
N SER A 72 12.78 -2.11 17.17
CA SER A 72 13.33 -1.27 18.26
C SER A 72 13.63 0.14 17.75
N PRO A 73 13.49 1.21 18.56
CA PRO A 73 13.91 2.56 18.17
C PRO A 73 15.34 2.63 17.58
N ASP A 74 16.26 1.82 18.12
CA ASP A 74 17.66 1.79 17.68
C ASP A 74 17.86 1.10 16.32
N ASP A 75 16.93 0.21 15.93
CA ASP A 75 17.04 -0.60 14.72
C ASP A 75 16.34 0.03 13.50
N VAL A 76 15.62 1.15 13.67
CA VAL A 76 14.86 1.78 12.57
C VAL A 76 15.76 2.15 11.40
N ALA A 77 16.98 2.64 11.69
CA ALA A 77 17.95 3.03 10.66
C ALA A 77 18.56 1.83 9.92
N THR A 78 18.68 0.68 10.59
CA THR A 78 19.34 -0.52 10.05
C THR A 78 18.35 -1.53 9.47
N PHE A 79 17.03 -1.31 9.62
CA PHE A 79 15.97 -2.22 9.18
C PHE A 79 15.99 -2.57 7.67
N GLY A 80 16.61 -1.72 6.85
CA GLY A 80 16.90 -2.04 5.44
C GLY A 80 15.67 -2.07 4.52
N TYR A 81 14.61 -1.33 4.85
CA TYR A 81 13.39 -1.30 4.04
C TYR A 81 13.63 -0.81 2.60
N GLU A 82 14.59 0.11 2.39
CA GLU A 82 14.89 0.68 1.08
C GLU A 82 15.43 -0.37 0.10
N VAL A 83 16.28 -1.28 0.58
CA VAL A 83 16.81 -2.38 -0.22
C VAL A 83 15.68 -3.30 -0.67
N ALA A 84 14.79 -3.70 0.25
CA ALA A 84 13.64 -4.54 -0.07
C ALA A 84 12.68 -3.86 -1.06
N MET A 85 12.45 -2.55 -0.90
CA MET A 85 11.64 -1.76 -1.83
C MET A 85 12.24 -1.70 -3.23
N ASN A 86 13.55 -1.49 -3.34
CA ASN A 86 14.23 -1.43 -4.65
C ASN A 86 14.28 -2.80 -5.33
N GLN A 87 14.49 -3.88 -4.58
CA GLN A 87 14.39 -5.24 -5.11
C GLN A 87 13.00 -5.51 -5.70
N LEU A 88 11.95 -5.11 -5.00
CA LEU A 88 10.57 -5.29 -5.46
C LEU A 88 10.26 -4.48 -6.73
N LYS A 89 10.78 -3.25 -6.85
CA LYS A 89 10.67 -2.45 -8.09
C LYS A 89 11.33 -3.16 -9.27
N THR A 90 12.51 -3.73 -9.05
CA THR A 90 13.25 -4.49 -10.07
C THR A 90 12.48 -5.75 -10.48
N GLU A 91 11.97 -6.52 -9.52
CA GLU A 91 11.16 -7.72 -9.77
C GLU A 91 9.92 -7.39 -10.62
N LEU A 92 9.20 -6.33 -10.24
CA LEU A 92 7.98 -5.89 -10.93
C LEU A 92 8.24 -5.12 -12.22
N HIS A 93 9.51 -4.79 -12.53
CA HIS A 93 9.89 -3.92 -13.64
C HIS A 93 9.09 -2.59 -13.65
N SER A 94 8.79 -2.06 -12.47
CA SER A 94 7.87 -0.94 -12.27
C SER A 94 8.16 -0.16 -11.00
N ASN A 95 7.93 1.15 -11.03
CA ASN A 95 7.94 2.00 -9.83
C ASN A 95 6.63 1.96 -9.05
N VAL A 96 5.57 1.39 -9.64
CA VAL A 96 4.27 1.20 -9.00
C VAL A 96 4.29 -0.15 -8.28
N ILE A 97 4.23 -0.10 -6.95
CA ILE A 97 4.28 -1.30 -6.10
C ILE A 97 2.91 -1.49 -5.44
N PRO A 98 2.24 -2.63 -5.63
CA PRO A 98 1.04 -2.97 -4.90
C PRO A 98 1.34 -3.05 -3.38
N ILE A 99 0.50 -2.43 -2.55
CA ILE A 99 0.73 -2.34 -1.10
C ILE A 99 0.82 -3.72 -0.45
N GLY A 100 0.03 -4.67 -0.95
CA GLY A 100 0.03 -6.06 -0.52
C GLY A 100 1.36 -6.76 -0.74
N ARG A 101 2.19 -6.33 -1.72
CA ARG A 101 3.51 -6.90 -2.03
C ARG A 101 4.64 -6.43 -1.10
N ILE A 102 4.44 -5.36 -0.34
CA ILE A 102 5.49 -4.83 0.54
C ILE A 102 5.57 -5.68 1.82
N ARG A 103 6.69 -6.41 1.99
CA ARG A 103 6.95 -7.28 3.16
C ARG A 103 7.83 -6.65 4.24
N LYS A 104 8.48 -5.52 3.94
CA LYS A 104 9.31 -4.76 4.88
C LYS A 104 9.01 -3.28 4.73
N GLY A 105 8.61 -2.64 5.82
CA GLY A 105 8.29 -1.22 5.83
C GLY A 105 8.51 -0.61 7.22
N ILE A 106 8.72 0.70 7.26
CA ILE A 106 8.82 1.51 8.48
C ILE A 106 7.57 2.38 8.62
N HIS A 107 7.69 3.70 8.76
CA HIS A 107 6.55 4.61 8.97
C HIS A 107 5.54 4.61 7.80
N ALA A 108 5.90 5.16 6.63
CA ALA A 108 4.93 5.40 5.57
C ALA A 108 4.27 4.12 5.03
N GLN A 109 5.06 3.07 4.77
CA GLN A 109 4.52 1.82 4.22
C GLN A 109 3.51 1.18 5.18
N ARG A 110 3.84 1.13 6.48
CA ARG A 110 2.91 0.59 7.48
C ARG A 110 1.67 1.46 7.61
N ALA A 111 1.82 2.78 7.63
CA ALA A 111 0.68 3.69 7.72
C ALA A 111 -0.27 3.60 6.51
N PHE A 112 0.28 3.38 5.31
CA PHE A 112 -0.51 3.12 4.10
C PHE A 112 -1.27 1.80 4.18
N LEU A 113 -0.60 0.70 4.58
CA LEU A 113 -1.27 -0.60 4.71
C LEU A 113 -2.35 -0.56 5.79
N PHE A 114 -2.06 0.04 6.95
CA PHE A 114 -3.05 0.22 8.02
C PHE A 114 -4.26 1.01 7.53
N LYS A 115 -4.04 2.17 6.88
CA LYS A 115 -5.14 3.00 6.37
C LYS A 115 -6.01 2.25 5.36
N THR A 116 -5.38 1.60 4.38
CA THR A 116 -6.09 0.89 3.31
C THR A 116 -6.90 -0.29 3.84
N LEU A 117 -6.36 -1.06 4.80
CA LEU A 117 -7.12 -2.13 5.47
C LEU A 117 -8.24 -1.55 6.35
N ALA A 118 -7.96 -0.52 7.14
CA ALA A 118 -8.94 0.13 8.01
C ALA A 118 -10.15 0.65 7.21
N ASP A 119 -9.93 1.30 6.07
CA ASP A 119 -10.99 1.79 5.19
C ASP A 119 -11.87 0.65 4.65
N ARG A 120 -11.27 -0.50 4.37
CA ARG A 120 -11.99 -1.68 3.88
C ARG A 120 -12.75 -2.42 4.97
N LEU A 121 -12.32 -2.29 6.23
CA LEU A 121 -12.93 -2.90 7.41
C LEU A 121 -13.93 -1.95 8.12
N GLY A 122 -14.02 -0.69 7.69
CA GLY A 122 -14.91 0.32 8.28
C GLY A 122 -14.38 0.93 9.60
N ILE A 123 -13.07 0.88 9.83
CA ILE A 123 -12.41 1.45 11.01
C ILE A 123 -12.08 2.92 10.72
N PRO A 124 -12.67 3.90 11.44
CA PRO A 124 -12.41 5.31 11.20
C PRO A 124 -10.99 5.68 11.66
N CYS A 125 -10.14 6.03 10.71
CA CYS A 125 -8.80 6.57 10.97
C CYS A 125 -8.39 7.62 9.92
N THR A 126 -7.40 8.43 10.23
CA THR A 126 -6.75 9.34 9.27
C THR A 126 -5.43 8.74 8.79
N LEU A 127 -4.87 9.35 7.75
CA LEU A 127 -3.48 9.14 7.35
C LEU A 127 -2.83 10.51 7.26
N THR A 128 -1.99 10.82 8.24
CA THR A 128 -1.28 12.11 8.30
C THR A 128 0.11 11.91 7.73
N ARG A 129 0.47 12.75 6.75
CA ARG A 129 1.80 12.76 6.14
C ARG A 129 2.70 13.76 6.86
N GLY A 130 3.84 13.28 7.32
CA GLY A 130 4.95 14.10 7.81
C GLY A 130 6.03 14.32 6.76
N ASN A 131 7.16 14.86 7.21
CA ASN A 131 8.34 15.05 6.38
C ASN A 131 9.18 13.75 6.29
N TYR A 132 10.10 13.68 5.32
CA TYR A 132 11.08 12.58 5.19
C TYR A 132 10.47 11.16 5.20
N ASN A 133 9.42 10.95 4.41
CA ASN A 133 8.70 9.66 4.34
C ASN A 133 8.13 9.16 5.67
N ARG A 134 7.90 10.05 6.64
CA ARG A 134 7.06 9.74 7.80
C ARG A 134 5.59 9.89 7.44
N ALA A 135 4.80 8.93 7.90
CA ALA A 135 3.36 9.03 7.95
C ALA A 135 2.87 8.19 9.13
N TRP A 136 1.71 8.54 9.66
CA TRP A 136 1.08 7.85 10.78
C TRP A 136 -0.44 7.90 10.64
N ASN A 137 -1.12 7.06 11.43
CA ASN A 137 -2.58 7.02 11.47
C ASN A 137 -3.09 7.57 12.78
N GLU A 138 -4.12 8.41 12.71
CA GLU A 138 -4.80 8.91 13.89
C GLU A 138 -6.22 8.35 13.99
N VAL A 139 -6.66 8.07 15.20
CA VAL A 139 -8.00 7.58 15.52
C VAL A 139 -8.62 8.47 16.60
N ILE A 140 -9.92 8.68 16.51
CA ILE A 140 -10.67 9.46 17.50
C ILE A 140 -11.38 8.48 18.40
N LEU A 141 -11.03 8.49 19.70
CA LEU A 141 -11.62 7.60 20.70
C LEU A 141 -12.05 8.40 21.93
N GLY A 142 -13.20 8.02 22.50
CA GLY A 142 -13.65 8.49 23.82
C GLY A 142 -12.86 7.81 24.94
N GLN A 143 -12.86 8.41 26.14
CA GLN A 143 -12.12 7.90 27.31
C GLN A 143 -12.62 6.53 27.84
N SER A 144 -13.80 6.07 27.41
CA SER A 144 -14.38 4.79 27.78
C SER A 144 -14.79 4.02 26.54
N SER A 145 -14.35 2.76 26.49
CA SER A 145 -14.54 1.78 25.42
C SER A 145 -15.94 1.83 24.78
N GLY A 146 -16.00 2.30 23.53
CA GLY A 146 -17.12 2.06 22.63
C GLY A 146 -17.99 3.27 22.25
N ALA A 147 -17.90 4.40 22.97
CA ALA A 147 -18.64 5.62 22.60
C ALA A 147 -17.72 6.84 22.57
N VAL A 148 -17.82 7.65 21.52
CA VAL A 148 -17.14 8.95 21.44
C VAL A 148 -17.77 9.88 22.48
N ARG A 149 -17.14 9.98 23.65
CA ARG A 149 -17.52 10.92 24.70
C ARG A 149 -16.71 12.19 24.53
N TYR A 150 -17.39 13.32 24.47
CA TYR A 150 -16.74 14.62 24.31
C TYR A 150 -16.09 15.06 25.64
N PRO A 151 -14.90 15.69 25.58
CA PRO A 151 -14.13 16.00 24.38
C PRO A 151 -13.45 14.76 23.79
N ALA A 152 -13.67 14.54 22.50
CA ALA A 152 -13.07 13.44 21.76
C ALA A 152 -11.55 13.66 21.68
N LYS A 153 -10.75 12.63 21.97
CA LYS A 153 -9.30 12.71 21.91
C LYS A 153 -8.77 12.02 20.66
N THR A 154 -7.77 12.63 20.06
CA THR A 154 -7.04 12.07 18.91
C THR A 154 -5.84 11.28 19.40
N TRP A 155 -5.69 10.06 18.89
CA TRP A 155 -4.63 9.13 19.24
C TRP A 155 -3.90 8.70 17.98
N ILE A 156 -2.57 8.71 18.03
CA ILE A 156 -1.71 8.10 17.02
C ILE A 156 -1.61 6.60 17.32
N VAL A 157 -1.76 5.77 16.29
CA VAL A 157 -1.56 4.33 16.38
C VAL A 157 -0.09 4.01 16.18
N ASP A 158 0.56 3.40 17.18
CA ASP A 158 1.92 2.87 17.03
C ASP A 158 1.89 1.62 16.13
N LEU A 159 2.70 1.63 15.08
CA LEU A 159 2.87 0.52 14.14
C LEU A 159 4.31 -0.02 14.11
N LEU A 160 5.25 0.59 14.83
CA LEU A 160 6.67 0.25 14.78
C LEU A 160 7.14 -0.43 16.06
N HIS A 161 7.03 0.26 17.20
CA HIS A 161 7.69 -0.16 18.44
C HIS A 161 6.78 -1.06 19.26
N GLU A 162 5.58 -0.58 19.57
CA GLU A 162 4.56 -1.33 20.30
C GLU A 162 3.24 -1.34 19.49
N PRO A 163 3.13 -2.21 18.46
CA PRO A 163 1.98 -2.26 17.57
C PRO A 163 0.64 -2.35 18.30
N GLY A 164 -0.20 -1.35 18.07
CA GLY A 164 -1.53 -1.24 18.68
C GLY A 164 -1.59 -0.41 19.96
N ARG A 165 -0.46 0.11 20.44
CA ARG A 165 -0.43 1.18 21.46
C ARG A 165 -0.98 2.47 20.87
N LEU A 166 -1.78 3.17 21.67
CA LEU A 166 -2.38 4.46 21.33
C LEU A 166 -1.62 5.58 22.04
N LEU A 167 -1.00 6.46 21.26
CA LEU A 167 -0.25 7.62 21.74
C LEU A 167 -1.12 8.86 21.62
N LEU A 168 -1.29 9.62 22.69
CA LEU A 168 -2.06 10.86 22.62
C LEU A 168 -1.37 11.84 21.67
N ALA A 169 -2.07 12.35 20.64
CA ALA A 169 -1.43 13.06 19.52
C ALA A 169 -0.62 14.30 19.93
N ASN A 170 -0.93 14.92 21.07
CA ASN A 170 -0.24 16.10 21.61
C ASN A 170 0.75 15.77 22.76
N SER A 171 1.04 14.50 23.03
CA SER A 171 1.99 14.11 24.07
C SER A 171 3.44 14.10 23.56
N SER A 172 4.39 14.05 24.50
CA SER A 172 5.80 13.82 24.20
C SER A 172 6.04 12.51 23.46
N ASP A 173 5.26 11.47 23.77
CA ASP A 173 5.43 10.13 23.19
C ASP A 173 5.11 10.13 21.69
N ALA A 174 4.14 10.96 21.27
CA ALA A 174 3.79 11.14 19.85
C ALA A 174 4.92 11.77 19.02
N ARG A 175 5.95 12.37 19.65
CA ARG A 175 7.08 13.01 18.94
C ARG A 175 7.90 12.03 18.12
N ILE A 176 7.91 10.76 18.51
CA ILE A 176 8.57 9.67 17.76
C ILE A 176 8.08 9.63 16.30
N TYR A 177 6.81 9.98 16.09
CA TYR A 177 6.19 10.03 14.77
C TYR A 177 6.17 11.44 14.16
N THR A 178 6.01 12.48 14.99
CA THR A 178 5.63 13.82 14.51
C THR A 178 6.77 14.81 14.34
N ILE A 179 7.94 14.64 14.99
CA ILE A 179 9.03 15.64 14.97
C ILE A 179 10.35 15.04 14.47
N LEU A 180 11.12 15.86 13.73
CA LEU A 180 12.53 15.64 13.41
C LEU A 180 13.34 15.68 14.71
N SER A 181 13.83 14.52 15.16
CA SER A 181 14.85 14.43 16.21
C SER A 181 16.15 15.04 15.73
#